data_AF-A0A958RAH6-F1
#
_entry.id   AF-A0A958RAH6-F1
#
_cell.length_a   1.000
_cell.length_b   1.000
_cell.length_c   1.000
_cell.angle_alpha   90.00
_cell.angle_beta   90.00
_cell.angle_gamma   90.00
#
_symmetry.space_group_name_H-M   'P 1'
#
loop_
_entity.id
_entity.type
_entity.pdbx_description
1 polymer ?
#
loop_
_entity_poly.entity_id
_entity_poly.type
_entity_poly.pdbx_seq_one_letter_code
_entity_poly.pdbx_strand_id
1 'polypeptide(L)'
;MTRSIFYSLLITAMMISSQTTFAQMARELINDNIDGSVSSTEGYMPSMSITKDGKTAYFSKATYQKPLYGVFSKKELVHEIYRAENVNGEWTNITKMDVCPNHYSAKHPTVSDDGKRLFFASNMKGSYGKYDIYVADIKADGSLGVSKNLGPKVNTKEDELYPSIYNGTILFFASEGRDGYGGLDLYATQVVQNTLTKAVNLGDHINSQSDDYAIQLSPEKKLGFVVSNRGYNNTISQYTVAYGRSNKQDQYNNIAERDSGLQTAMTEGSQKYADTSFEDQ
;
A
#
# COMPACT_ATOMS: atom_id res chain seq x y z
N MET A 1 22.41 0.70 -46.17
CA MET A 1 21.84 1.52 -45.08
C MET A 1 20.35 1.53 -45.32
N THR A 2 19.49 0.95 -44.49
CA THR A 2 19.20 1.38 -43.12
C THR A 2 18.62 0.21 -42.30
N ARG A 3 19.08 0.10 -41.05
CA ARG A 3 18.64 -0.86 -40.03
C ARG A 3 17.42 -0.30 -39.27
N SER A 4 16.56 -1.23 -38.85
CA SER A 4 15.81 -1.26 -37.58
C SER A 4 14.54 -0.40 -37.45
N ILE A 5 13.38 -1.01 -37.73
CA ILE A 5 12.07 -0.68 -37.16
C ILE A 5 11.55 -1.97 -36.49
N PHE A 6 12.04 -2.32 -35.30
CA PHE A 6 11.54 -3.51 -34.58
C PHE A 6 11.53 -3.41 -33.04
N TYR A 7 11.73 -2.23 -32.45
CA TYR A 7 11.91 -2.11 -30.99
C TYR A 7 10.77 -1.49 -30.17
N SER A 8 9.61 -1.12 -30.74
CA SER A 8 8.55 -0.43 -29.98
C SER A 8 7.27 -1.24 -29.72
N LEU A 9 7.12 -2.47 -30.22
CA LEU A 9 5.90 -3.29 -30.02
C LEU A 9 6.07 -4.44 -29.00
N LEU A 10 7.29 -4.87 -28.70
CA LEU A 10 7.53 -5.96 -27.74
C LEU A 10 7.45 -5.53 -26.27
N ILE A 11 7.77 -4.26 -25.96
CA ILE A 11 7.84 -3.78 -24.57
C ILE A 11 6.43 -3.56 -24.00
N THR A 12 5.48 -3.11 -24.81
CA THR A 12 4.08 -2.92 -24.43
C THR A 12 3.34 -4.25 -24.23
N ALA A 13 3.62 -5.25 -25.06
CA ALA A 13 3.02 -6.57 -24.91
C ALA A 13 3.50 -7.29 -23.64
N MET A 14 4.80 -7.19 -23.29
CA MET A 14 5.36 -7.76 -22.05
C MET A 14 4.79 -7.11 -20.77
N MET A 15 4.59 -5.79 -20.78
CA MET A 15 4.03 -5.06 -19.62
C MET A 15 2.54 -5.35 -19.43
N ILE A 16 1.80 -5.56 -20.52
CA ILE A 16 0.38 -5.94 -20.44
C ILE A 16 0.24 -7.40 -20.03
N SER A 17 1.09 -8.30 -20.55
CA SER A 17 1.12 -9.71 -20.17
C SER A 17 1.52 -9.89 -18.71
N SER A 18 2.47 -9.09 -18.18
CA SER A 18 2.88 -9.15 -16.77
C SER A 18 1.79 -8.66 -15.82
N GLN A 19 1.03 -7.62 -16.18
CA GLN A 19 -0.11 -7.18 -15.37
C GLN A 19 -1.30 -8.14 -15.42
N THR A 20 -1.55 -8.80 -16.55
CA THR A 20 -2.59 -9.84 -16.65
C THR A 20 -2.19 -11.12 -15.91
N THR A 21 -0.94 -11.57 -16.01
CA THR A 21 -0.43 -12.67 -15.17
C THR A 21 -0.42 -12.30 -13.70
N PHE A 22 -0.10 -11.05 -13.33
CA PHE A 22 -0.12 -10.60 -11.94
C PHE A 22 -1.54 -10.53 -11.36
N ALA A 23 -2.53 -10.03 -12.09
CA ALA A 23 -3.93 -10.04 -11.64
C ALA A 23 -4.49 -11.47 -11.54
N GLN A 24 -4.07 -12.36 -12.46
CA GLN A 24 -4.44 -13.77 -12.45
C GLN A 24 -3.76 -14.55 -11.33
N MET A 25 -2.52 -14.22 -11.00
CA MET A 25 -1.74 -14.85 -9.93
C MET A 25 -2.04 -14.26 -8.54
N ALA A 26 -2.36 -12.98 -8.44
CA ALA A 26 -2.98 -12.42 -7.24
C ALA A 26 -4.31 -13.14 -6.98
N ARG A 27 -5.12 -13.38 -8.02
CA ARG A 27 -6.32 -14.22 -7.92
C ARG A 27 -6.02 -15.66 -7.52
N GLU A 28 -5.00 -16.32 -8.07
CA GLU A 28 -4.65 -17.72 -7.73
C GLU A 28 -4.02 -17.83 -6.33
N LEU A 29 -3.10 -16.96 -5.93
CA LEU A 29 -2.55 -16.91 -4.56
C LEU A 29 -3.61 -16.56 -3.51
N ILE A 30 -4.57 -15.71 -3.87
CA ILE A 30 -5.74 -15.39 -3.04
C ILE A 30 -6.68 -16.61 -2.99
N ASN A 31 -6.99 -17.26 -4.12
CA ASN A 31 -7.92 -18.40 -4.16
C ASN A 31 -7.37 -19.69 -3.52
N ASP A 32 -6.07 -19.98 -3.68
CA ASP A 32 -5.47 -21.22 -3.16
C ASP A 32 -5.14 -21.15 -1.66
N ASN A 33 -5.12 -19.94 -1.06
CA ASN A 33 -4.85 -19.76 0.37
C ASN A 33 -6.01 -19.12 1.17
N ILE A 34 -7.09 -18.69 0.50
CA ILE A 34 -8.26 -18.08 1.14
C ILE A 34 -9.50 -18.69 0.50
N ASP A 35 -10.02 -19.73 1.14
CA ASP A 35 -11.32 -20.31 0.82
C ASP A 35 -12.40 -19.24 1.06
N GLY A 36 -12.81 -18.57 -0.01
CA GLY A 36 -13.94 -17.64 -0.05
C GLY A 36 -13.59 -16.16 -0.02
N SER A 37 -13.99 -15.47 -1.10
CA SER A 37 -14.08 -14.00 -1.23
C SER A 37 -12.74 -13.25 -1.31
N VAL A 38 -12.64 -12.31 -2.27
CA VAL A 38 -11.56 -11.30 -2.35
C VAL A 38 -11.61 -10.31 -1.16
N SER A 39 -12.61 -10.48 -0.30
CA SER A 39 -12.73 -9.83 1.01
C SER A 39 -12.03 -10.68 2.07
N SER A 40 -11.11 -10.07 2.83
CA SER A 40 -10.74 -10.63 4.14
C SER A 40 -11.99 -10.83 5.01
N THR A 41 -11.87 -11.62 6.08
CA THR A 41 -12.88 -11.69 7.15
C THR A 41 -13.25 -10.33 7.75
N GLU A 42 -12.44 -9.29 7.50
CA GLU A 42 -12.65 -7.91 7.95
C GLU A 42 -13.34 -7.02 6.90
N GLY A 43 -13.69 -7.52 5.71
CA GLY A 43 -14.37 -6.71 4.69
C GLY A 43 -13.44 -5.94 3.74
N TYR A 44 -12.12 -6.04 3.92
CA TYR A 44 -11.13 -5.30 3.12
C TYR A 44 -10.18 -6.21 2.33
N MET A 45 -9.58 -5.70 1.25
CA MET A 45 -8.69 -6.49 0.40
C MET A 45 -7.34 -6.76 1.09
N PRO A 46 -6.82 -8.01 1.06
CA PRO A 46 -5.45 -8.26 1.48
C PRO A 46 -4.48 -7.47 0.59
N SER A 47 -3.43 -6.90 1.18
CA SER A 47 -2.39 -6.19 0.41
C SER A 47 -1.18 -7.10 0.15
N MET A 48 -0.64 -6.95 -1.05
CA MET A 48 0.63 -7.51 -1.47
C MET A 48 1.43 -6.41 -2.17
N SER A 49 2.73 -6.40 -1.95
CA SER A 49 3.64 -5.44 -2.56
C SER A 49 4.83 -6.17 -3.16
N ILE A 50 5.26 -5.73 -4.34
CA ILE A 50 6.34 -6.36 -5.11
C ILE A 50 7.44 -5.33 -5.34
N THR A 51 8.68 -5.75 -5.11
CA THR A 51 9.89 -5.00 -5.43
C THR A 51 9.93 -4.65 -6.91
N LYS A 52 10.51 -3.49 -7.26
CA LYS A 52 10.52 -2.99 -8.64
C LYS A 52 11.19 -3.93 -9.65
N ASP A 53 12.13 -4.76 -9.20
CA ASP A 53 12.79 -5.77 -10.03
C ASP A 53 11.95 -7.05 -10.24
N GLY A 54 10.79 -7.15 -9.58
CA GLY A 54 9.86 -8.27 -9.66
C GLY A 54 10.30 -9.52 -8.90
N LYS A 55 11.40 -9.48 -8.14
CA LYS A 55 12.00 -10.69 -7.56
C LYS A 55 11.49 -11.03 -6.17
N THR A 56 11.01 -10.05 -5.43
CA THR A 56 10.57 -10.23 -4.04
C THR A 56 9.16 -9.66 -3.86
N ALA A 57 8.29 -10.43 -3.22
CA ALA A 57 6.96 -10.02 -2.81
C ALA A 57 6.84 -10.02 -1.28
N TYR A 58 6.08 -9.08 -0.74
CA TYR A 58 5.68 -9.00 0.66
C TYR A 58 4.16 -9.02 0.75
N PHE A 59 3.60 -9.84 1.63
CA PHE A 59 2.15 -9.96 1.81
C PHE A 59 1.80 -10.30 3.26
N SER A 60 0.60 -9.91 3.70
CA SER A 60 0.11 -10.28 5.03
C SER A 60 -0.78 -11.52 4.97
N LYS A 61 -0.61 -12.41 5.94
CA LYS A 61 -1.47 -13.59 6.14
C LYS A 61 -2.12 -13.53 7.52
N ALA A 62 -3.41 -13.82 7.58
CA ALA A 62 -4.16 -13.89 8.83
C ALA A 62 -4.12 -15.32 9.41
N THR A 63 -3.90 -15.44 10.71
CA THR A 63 -3.92 -16.72 11.43
C THR A 63 -4.60 -16.55 12.79
N TYR A 64 -5.43 -17.52 13.17
CA TYR A 64 -6.04 -17.56 14.50
C TYR A 64 -5.04 -18.07 15.54
N GLN A 65 -4.62 -17.19 16.46
CA GLN A 65 -3.67 -17.49 17.53
C GLN A 65 -4.34 -17.40 18.90
N LYS A 66 -3.87 -18.17 19.88
CA LYS A 66 -4.28 -17.96 21.27
C LYS A 66 -3.68 -16.64 21.77
N PRO A 67 -4.43 -15.82 22.52
CA PRO A 67 -3.87 -14.62 23.11
C PRO A 67 -2.79 -14.97 24.13
N LEU A 68 -1.93 -13.99 24.43
CA LEU A 68 -0.82 -14.16 25.37
C LEU A 68 -1.28 -14.57 26.78
N TYR A 69 -2.48 -14.16 27.18
CA TYR A 69 -3.09 -14.46 28.49
C TYR A 69 -4.48 -15.07 28.36
N GLY A 70 -4.86 -15.87 29.35
CA GLY A 70 -6.17 -16.53 29.40
C GLY A 70 -6.21 -17.82 28.59
N VAL A 71 -5.86 -18.94 29.24
CA VAL A 71 -5.81 -20.28 28.61
C VAL A 71 -7.14 -20.68 27.94
N PHE A 72 -8.25 -20.22 28.51
CA PHE A 72 -9.61 -20.47 28.01
C PHE A 72 -10.12 -19.42 27.01
N SER A 73 -9.38 -18.35 26.74
CA SER A 73 -9.76 -17.33 25.77
C SER A 73 -9.91 -17.92 24.37
N LYS A 74 -10.84 -17.37 23.59
CA LYS A 74 -10.97 -17.72 22.17
C LYS A 74 -9.71 -17.32 21.41
N LYS A 75 -9.46 -17.96 20.27
CA LYS A 75 -8.38 -17.53 19.39
C LYS A 75 -8.74 -16.16 18.79
N GLU A 76 -7.75 -15.31 18.65
CA GLU A 76 -7.84 -13.99 18.04
C GLU A 76 -7.19 -14.04 16.66
N LEU A 77 -7.69 -13.22 15.74
CA LEU A 77 -7.12 -13.09 14.41
C LEU A 77 -5.86 -12.23 14.49
N VAL A 78 -4.72 -12.79 14.11
CA VAL A 78 -3.43 -12.11 14.08
C VAL A 78 -2.92 -12.09 12.64
N HIS A 79 -2.47 -10.94 12.17
CA HIS A 79 -1.89 -10.78 10.85
C HIS A 79 -0.36 -10.77 10.94
N GLU A 80 0.30 -11.50 10.06
CA GLU A 80 1.76 -11.55 10.00
C GLU A 80 2.22 -11.27 8.57
N ILE A 81 3.37 -10.60 8.43
CA ILE A 81 3.96 -10.31 7.11
C ILE A 81 4.89 -11.45 6.72
N TYR A 82 4.78 -11.86 5.46
CA TYR A 82 5.62 -12.85 4.81
C TYR A 82 6.33 -12.23 3.60
N ARG A 83 7.48 -12.81 3.26
CA ARG A 83 8.27 -12.55 2.06
C ARG A 83 8.30 -13.79 1.19
N ALA A 84 8.16 -13.63 -0.12
CA ALA A 84 8.34 -14.68 -1.12
C ALA A 84 9.30 -14.22 -2.21
N GLU A 85 9.96 -15.18 -2.85
CA GLU A 85 10.93 -14.94 -3.92
C GLU A 85 10.43 -15.51 -5.24
N ASN A 86 10.57 -14.74 -6.32
CA ASN A 86 10.31 -15.19 -7.67
C ASN A 86 11.57 -15.85 -8.23
N VAL A 87 11.54 -17.17 -8.36
CA VAL A 87 12.61 -17.96 -8.96
C VAL A 87 12.07 -18.56 -10.25
N ASN A 88 12.56 -18.07 -11.39
CA ASN A 88 12.18 -18.54 -12.73
C ASN A 88 10.67 -18.45 -13.03
N GLY A 89 9.98 -17.44 -12.50
CA GLY A 89 8.54 -17.23 -12.69
C GLY A 89 7.67 -17.85 -11.60
N GLU A 90 8.24 -18.62 -10.68
CA GLU A 90 7.53 -19.27 -9.59
C GLU A 90 7.82 -18.58 -8.25
N TRP A 91 6.77 -18.33 -7.46
CA TRP A 91 6.92 -17.77 -6.12
C TRP A 91 7.19 -18.89 -5.11
N THR A 92 8.37 -18.83 -4.50
CA THR A 92 8.87 -19.83 -3.56
C THR A 92 9.56 -19.14 -2.38
N ASN A 93 10.26 -19.91 -1.54
CA ASN A 93 11.04 -19.41 -0.39
C ASN A 93 10.23 -18.51 0.55
N ILE A 94 9.00 -18.92 0.85
CA ILE A 94 8.09 -18.15 1.70
C ILE A 94 8.62 -18.13 3.14
N THR A 95 8.90 -16.94 3.65
CA THR A 95 9.50 -16.71 4.97
C THR A 95 8.69 -15.69 5.75
N LYS A 96 8.45 -15.96 7.04
CA LYS A 96 7.81 -14.99 7.94
C LYS A 96 8.81 -13.87 8.25
N MET A 97 8.32 -12.63 8.27
CA MET A 97 9.11 -11.45 8.58
C MET A 97 8.94 -11.04 10.04
N ASP A 98 10.06 -10.73 10.71
CA ASP A 98 10.08 -10.28 12.11
C ASP A 98 9.84 -8.75 12.21
N VAL A 99 8.66 -8.30 11.79
CA VAL A 99 8.24 -6.88 11.80
C VAL A 99 7.58 -6.45 13.10
N CYS A 100 6.94 -7.37 13.81
CA CYS A 100 6.18 -7.10 15.02
C CYS A 100 6.34 -8.25 16.02
N PRO A 101 6.22 -7.98 17.33
CA PRO A 101 6.25 -9.04 18.32
C PRO A 101 5.06 -10.00 18.15
N ASN A 102 5.22 -11.23 18.65
CA ASN A 102 4.13 -12.22 18.64
C ASN A 102 2.87 -11.69 19.34
N HIS A 103 1.70 -12.19 18.91
CA HIS A 103 0.37 -11.76 19.36
C HIS A 103 -0.04 -10.33 18.98
N TYR A 104 0.80 -9.59 18.25
CA TYR A 104 0.42 -8.36 17.56
C TYR A 104 0.31 -8.61 16.07
N SER A 105 -0.52 -7.82 15.41
CA SER A 105 -0.75 -7.86 13.99
C SER A 105 0.17 -6.89 13.27
N ALA A 106 0.73 -7.34 12.15
CA ALA A 106 1.28 -6.51 11.09
C ALA A 106 0.59 -6.85 9.78
N LYS A 107 0.00 -5.84 9.13
CA LYS A 107 -0.75 -6.00 7.90
C LYS A 107 -0.45 -4.90 6.89
N HIS A 108 -0.90 -5.13 5.68
CA HIS A 108 -0.83 -4.20 4.57
C HIS A 108 0.60 -3.74 4.20
N PRO A 109 1.55 -4.66 3.93
CA PRO A 109 2.92 -4.29 3.59
C PRO A 109 3.01 -3.51 2.27
N THR A 110 3.94 -2.55 2.22
CA THR A 110 4.39 -1.91 0.99
C THR A 110 5.90 -1.72 0.99
N VAL A 111 6.58 -2.18 -0.07
CA VAL A 111 8.02 -1.98 -0.25
C VAL A 111 8.27 -0.69 -1.02
N SER A 112 9.30 0.06 -0.63
CA SER A 112 9.74 1.25 -1.36
C SER A 112 10.30 0.92 -2.73
N ASP A 113 10.24 1.90 -3.63
CA ASP A 113 10.69 1.75 -5.03
C ASP A 113 12.16 1.33 -5.17
N ASP A 114 12.99 1.69 -4.18
CA ASP A 114 14.41 1.32 -4.08
C ASP A 114 14.65 -0.05 -3.44
N GLY A 115 13.60 -0.71 -2.94
CA GLY A 115 13.68 -2.00 -2.26
C GLY A 115 14.28 -1.96 -0.85
N LYS A 116 14.50 -0.77 -0.28
CA LYS A 116 15.25 -0.61 0.99
C LYS A 116 14.38 -0.45 2.23
N ARG A 117 13.08 -0.20 2.09
CA ARG A 117 12.18 0.03 3.23
C ARG A 117 10.87 -0.70 3.03
N LEU A 118 10.34 -1.23 4.13
CA LEU A 118 9.03 -1.86 4.19
C LEU A 118 8.15 -1.06 5.14
N PHE A 119 7.08 -0.48 4.62
CA PHE A 119 6.04 0.16 5.41
C PHE A 119 4.88 -0.80 5.63
N PHE A 120 4.22 -0.72 6.78
CA PHE A 120 3.10 -1.61 7.13
C PHE A 120 2.28 -1.00 8.27
N ALA A 121 1.05 -1.49 8.45
CA ALA A 121 0.20 -1.14 9.58
C ALA A 121 0.37 -2.15 10.72
N SER A 122 0.47 -1.69 11.96
CA SER A 122 0.58 -2.57 13.13
C SER A 122 -0.07 -2.03 14.38
N ASN A 123 -0.64 -2.94 15.18
CA ASN A 123 -1.19 -2.66 16.50
C ASN A 123 -0.22 -3.00 17.64
N MET A 124 1.09 -3.01 17.36
CA MET A 124 2.10 -3.34 18.35
C MET A 124 2.05 -2.39 19.56
N LYS A 125 2.48 -2.88 20.73
CA LYS A 125 2.51 -2.08 21.95
C LYS A 125 3.30 -0.78 21.74
N GLY A 126 2.68 0.36 22.07
CA GLY A 126 3.27 1.68 21.90
C GLY A 126 2.76 2.44 20.67
N SER A 127 1.89 1.83 19.85
CA SER A 127 1.08 2.55 18.86
C SER A 127 0.22 3.65 19.51
N TYR A 128 -0.03 4.72 18.76
CA TYR A 128 -0.91 5.83 19.12
C TYR A 128 -2.38 5.42 19.06
N GLY A 129 -2.74 4.60 18.06
CA GLY A 129 -4.10 4.18 17.79
C GLY A 129 -4.29 2.67 17.75
N LYS A 130 -5.34 2.25 17.05
CA LYS A 130 -5.71 0.84 16.89
C LYS A 130 -4.73 0.12 15.97
N TYR A 131 -4.39 0.76 14.85
CA TYR A 131 -3.30 0.37 13.96
C TYR A 131 -2.57 1.64 13.51
N ASP A 132 -1.25 1.61 13.61
CA ASP A 132 -0.39 2.71 13.19
C ASP A 132 0.45 2.28 11.99
N ILE A 133 0.88 3.23 11.16
CA ILE A 133 1.91 3.00 10.14
C ILE A 133 3.29 2.98 10.78
N TYR A 134 4.01 1.90 10.49
CA TYR A 134 5.41 1.66 10.81
C TYR A 134 6.25 1.52 9.54
N VAL A 135 7.56 1.68 9.70
CA VAL A 135 8.57 1.42 8.68
C VAL A 135 9.73 0.61 9.25
N ALA A 136 10.25 -0.34 8.48
CA ALA A 136 11.49 -1.06 8.78
C ALA A 136 12.44 -1.00 7.59
N ASP A 137 13.74 -0.88 7.86
CA ASP A 137 14.77 -0.98 6.83
C ASP A 137 14.94 -2.44 6.39
N ILE A 138 15.05 -2.67 5.09
CA ILE A 138 15.36 -3.96 4.48
C ILE A 138 16.87 -4.04 4.34
N LYS A 139 17.49 -5.00 5.04
CA LYS A 139 18.93 -5.23 4.97
C LYS A 139 19.30 -5.99 3.70
N ALA A 140 20.59 -6.01 3.37
CA ALA A 140 21.09 -6.67 2.17
C ALA A 140 20.79 -8.18 2.11
N ASP A 141 20.63 -8.83 3.27
CA ASP A 141 20.25 -10.24 3.39
C ASP A 141 18.73 -10.48 3.34
N GLY A 142 17.93 -9.42 3.15
CA GLY A 142 16.47 -9.46 3.13
C GLY A 142 15.82 -9.45 4.52
N SER A 143 16.61 -9.51 5.60
CA SER A 143 16.08 -9.34 6.96
C SER A 143 15.66 -7.90 7.22
N LEU A 144 14.79 -7.70 8.20
CA LEU A 144 14.30 -6.37 8.56
C LEU A 144 15.06 -5.80 9.76
N GLY A 145 15.24 -4.49 9.74
CA GLY A 145 15.66 -3.69 10.89
C GLY A 145 14.54 -3.53 11.92
N VAL A 146 14.82 -2.76 12.97
CA VAL A 146 13.83 -2.42 13.98
C VAL A 146 12.73 -1.56 13.35
N SER A 147 11.48 -1.95 13.57
CA SER A 147 10.31 -1.22 13.12
C SER A 147 10.16 0.10 13.88
N LYS A 148 10.05 1.21 13.13
CA LYS A 148 9.88 2.57 13.64
C LYS A 148 8.47 3.07 13.37
N ASN A 149 7.82 3.63 14.39
CA ASN A 149 6.50 4.25 14.26
C ASN A 149 6.64 5.60 13.54
N LEU A 150 5.77 5.91 12.57
CA LEU A 150 5.84 7.17 11.82
C LEU A 150 5.35 8.41 12.58
N GLY A 151 4.95 8.25 13.84
CA GLY A 151 4.63 9.35 14.74
C GLY A 151 3.33 10.09 14.40
N PRO A 152 3.01 11.15 15.15
CA PRO A 152 1.68 11.79 15.14
C PRO A 152 1.38 12.60 13.86
N LYS A 153 2.38 12.79 12.99
CA LYS A 153 2.17 13.40 11.68
C LYS A 153 1.41 12.49 10.73
N VAL A 154 1.50 11.17 10.94
CA VAL A 154 0.82 10.13 10.17
C VAL A 154 -0.21 9.42 11.04
N ASN A 155 0.19 8.96 12.22
CA ASN A 155 -0.63 8.14 13.09
C ASN A 155 -1.54 8.97 14.01
N THR A 156 -2.72 8.44 14.31
CA THR A 156 -3.74 9.04 15.17
C THR A 156 -4.15 8.06 16.27
N LYS A 157 -5.31 8.28 16.90
CA LYS A 157 -5.85 7.35 17.91
C LYS A 157 -6.71 6.24 17.28
N GLU A 158 -7.01 6.34 16.00
CA GLU A 158 -7.85 5.38 15.27
C GLU A 158 -6.98 4.49 14.37
N ASP A 159 -7.55 3.98 13.28
CA ASP A 159 -6.85 3.11 12.34
C ASP A 159 -6.16 3.90 11.24
N GLU A 160 -4.85 3.68 11.07
CA GLU A 160 -4.09 3.99 9.87
C GLU A 160 -3.66 2.72 9.14
N LEU A 161 -4.08 2.58 7.89
CA LEU A 161 -3.99 1.35 7.12
C LEU A 161 -3.48 1.61 5.69
N TYR A 162 -3.13 0.53 4.99
CA TYR A 162 -2.85 0.53 3.55
C TYR A 162 -1.81 1.57 3.10
N PRO A 163 -0.62 1.57 3.72
CA PRO A 163 0.44 2.45 3.24
C PRO A 163 0.79 2.11 1.78
N SER A 164 1.02 3.12 0.95
CA SER A 164 1.61 3.00 -0.38
C SER A 164 2.59 4.14 -0.60
N ILE A 165 3.75 3.84 -1.19
CA ILE A 165 4.81 4.84 -1.40
C ILE A 165 5.02 5.06 -2.89
N TYR A 166 5.16 6.33 -3.28
CA TYR A 166 5.38 6.74 -4.66
C TYR A 166 6.67 7.56 -4.77
N ASN A 167 7.52 7.21 -5.76
CA ASN A 167 8.84 7.80 -6.00
C ASN A 167 9.72 7.86 -4.75
N GLY A 168 9.49 6.96 -3.79
CA GLY A 168 10.08 6.96 -2.45
C GLY A 168 9.75 8.17 -1.54
N THR A 169 9.11 9.21 -2.06
CA THR A 169 9.01 10.52 -1.40
C THR A 169 7.60 10.87 -0.98
N ILE A 170 6.57 10.21 -1.51
CA ILE A 170 5.18 10.47 -1.14
C ILE A 170 4.58 9.19 -0.58
N LEU A 171 4.21 9.21 0.70
CA LEU A 171 3.52 8.13 1.38
C LEU A 171 2.03 8.45 1.40
N PHE A 172 1.25 7.60 0.74
CA PHE A 172 -0.19 7.53 0.87
C PHE A 172 -0.58 6.53 1.93
N PHE A 173 -1.70 6.77 2.59
CA PHE A 173 -2.29 5.85 3.57
C PHE A 173 -3.76 6.21 3.78
N ALA A 174 -4.51 5.26 4.32
CA ALA A 174 -5.90 5.46 4.74
C ALA A 174 -5.97 5.73 6.24
N SER A 175 -6.85 6.63 6.70
CA SER A 175 -7.02 6.95 8.11
C SER A 175 -8.48 7.16 8.48
N GLU A 176 -8.89 6.63 9.65
CA GLU A 176 -10.20 6.90 10.28
C GLU A 176 -10.15 8.04 11.31
N GLY A 177 -8.94 8.51 11.69
CA GLY A 177 -8.77 9.40 12.84
C GLY A 177 -8.59 10.88 12.49
N ARG A 178 -8.98 11.27 11.28
CA ARG A 178 -8.75 12.62 10.72
C ARG A 178 -10.04 13.15 10.09
N ASP A 179 -10.16 14.48 10.00
CA ASP A 179 -11.28 15.11 9.29
C ASP A 179 -11.30 14.69 7.82
N GLY A 180 -12.37 14.01 7.41
CA GLY A 180 -12.54 13.49 6.06
C GLY A 180 -14.01 13.37 5.69
N TYR A 181 -14.32 12.45 4.78
CA TYR A 181 -15.61 12.32 4.14
C TYR A 181 -16.37 11.05 4.55
N GLY A 182 -15.64 10.00 4.93
CA GLY A 182 -16.18 8.66 5.18
C GLY A 182 -15.63 8.02 6.46
N GLY A 183 -15.48 6.69 6.43
CA GLY A 183 -14.79 5.96 7.50
C GLY A 183 -13.28 6.07 7.28
N LEU A 184 -12.72 5.20 6.43
CA LEU A 184 -11.37 5.36 5.94
C LEU A 184 -11.32 6.41 4.80
N ASP A 185 -10.49 7.42 4.96
CA ASP A 185 -10.18 8.38 3.89
C ASP A 185 -8.69 8.31 3.51
N LEU A 186 -8.37 8.56 2.24
CA LEU A 186 -7.00 8.62 1.75
C LEU A 186 -6.33 9.97 2.08
N TYR A 187 -5.12 9.88 2.61
CA TYR A 187 -4.22 10.97 2.91
C TYR A 187 -2.86 10.76 2.24
N ALA A 188 -2.10 11.85 2.13
CA ALA A 188 -0.71 11.80 1.71
C ALA A 188 0.19 12.63 2.63
N THR A 189 1.42 12.15 2.84
CA THR A 189 2.51 12.91 3.47
C THR A 189 3.76 12.75 2.62
N GLN A 190 4.67 13.72 2.70
CA GLN A 190 6.00 13.57 2.10
C GLN A 190 7.00 13.01 3.08
N VAL A 191 7.88 12.15 2.56
CA VAL A 191 9.07 11.62 3.21
C VAL A 191 10.28 12.36 2.64
N VAL A 192 10.70 13.45 3.29
CA VAL A 192 11.85 14.28 2.87
C VAL A 192 12.92 14.18 3.94
N GLN A 193 14.13 13.75 3.58
CA GLN A 193 15.28 13.74 4.50
C GLN A 193 14.95 13.18 5.88
N ASN A 194 14.32 11.99 5.92
CA ASN A 194 13.96 11.32 7.18
C ASN A 194 12.96 12.10 8.04
N THR A 195 12.22 13.03 7.44
CA THR A 195 11.20 13.83 8.09
C THR A 195 9.89 13.70 7.33
N LEU A 196 8.79 13.62 8.09
CA LEU A 196 7.44 13.62 7.55
C LEU A 196 6.87 15.03 7.54
N THR A 197 6.13 15.38 6.48
CA THR A 197 5.24 16.53 6.49
C THR A 197 3.91 16.17 7.17
N LYS A 198 3.07 17.16 7.46
CA LYS A 198 1.72 16.88 7.98
C LYS A 198 0.92 16.18 6.89
N ALA A 199 0.16 15.15 7.25
CA ALA A 199 -0.73 14.48 6.32
C ALA A 199 -1.81 15.43 5.77
N VAL A 200 -2.06 15.33 4.46
CA VAL A 200 -3.04 16.11 3.70
C VAL A 200 -4.12 15.17 3.18
N ASN A 201 -5.39 15.51 3.40
CA ASN A 201 -6.53 14.77 2.86
C ASN A 201 -6.58 14.93 1.33
N LEU A 202 -6.87 13.85 0.60
CA LEU A 202 -6.90 13.84 -0.86
C LEU A 202 -8.22 14.32 -1.51
N GLY A 203 -9.09 14.99 -0.75
CA GLY A 203 -10.28 15.67 -1.29
C GLY A 203 -11.42 14.74 -1.71
N ASP A 204 -12.58 15.32 -2.01
CA ASP A 204 -13.84 14.62 -2.34
C ASP A 204 -13.90 14.02 -3.75
N HIS A 205 -12.88 14.26 -4.58
CA HIS A 205 -12.74 13.59 -5.87
C HIS A 205 -12.11 12.20 -5.73
N ILE A 206 -11.27 12.02 -4.72
CA ILE A 206 -10.63 10.74 -4.39
C ILE A 206 -11.39 10.04 -3.28
N ASN A 207 -11.74 10.78 -2.22
CA ASN A 207 -12.49 10.29 -1.08
C ASN A 207 -14.01 10.44 -1.26
N SER A 208 -14.80 9.77 -0.43
CA SER A 208 -16.25 9.69 -0.50
C SER A 208 -16.87 9.47 0.87
N GLN A 209 -18.19 9.32 0.94
CA GLN A 209 -18.91 9.00 2.18
C GLN A 209 -18.76 7.53 2.63
N SER A 210 -17.84 6.79 2.01
CA SER A 210 -17.58 5.38 2.27
C SER A 210 -16.08 5.20 2.54
N ASP A 211 -15.61 3.96 2.72
CA ASP A 211 -14.20 3.70 2.94
C ASP A 211 -13.43 3.74 1.62
N ASP A 212 -12.42 4.59 1.59
CA ASP A 212 -11.45 4.78 0.52
C ASP A 212 -10.07 4.52 1.09
N TYR A 213 -9.48 3.40 0.72
CA TYR A 213 -8.42 2.83 1.55
C TYR A 213 -7.15 2.42 0.83
N ALA A 214 -7.12 2.29 -0.49
CA ALA A 214 -5.86 2.05 -1.19
C ALA A 214 -5.76 2.92 -2.44
N ILE A 215 -4.56 3.43 -2.73
CA ILE A 215 -4.30 4.21 -3.93
C ILE A 215 -3.00 3.78 -4.62
N GLN A 216 -3.05 3.68 -5.94
CA GLN A 216 -1.90 3.49 -6.81
C GLN A 216 -1.90 4.52 -7.93
N LEU A 217 -0.75 5.10 -8.23
CA LEU A 217 -0.58 6.10 -9.29
C LEU A 217 0.19 5.54 -10.48
N SER A 218 -0.15 6.02 -11.67
CA SER A 218 0.50 5.77 -12.96
C SER A 218 0.72 7.10 -13.73
N PRO A 219 1.72 7.92 -13.33
CA PRO A 219 1.86 9.29 -13.84
C PRO A 219 2.18 9.42 -15.32
N GLU A 220 2.86 8.44 -15.88
CA GLU A 220 3.06 8.30 -17.31
C GLU A 220 1.74 8.19 -18.08
N LYS A 221 0.72 7.56 -17.48
CA LYS A 221 -0.62 7.44 -18.06
C LYS A 221 -1.57 8.54 -17.61
N LYS A 222 -1.15 9.39 -16.67
CA LYS A 222 -2.01 10.38 -16.02
C LYS A 222 -3.22 9.76 -15.31
N LEU A 223 -3.03 8.58 -14.69
CA LEU A 223 -4.10 7.80 -14.04
C LEU A 223 -3.74 7.40 -12.61
N GLY A 224 -4.74 7.34 -11.74
CA GLY A 224 -4.68 6.80 -10.39
C GLY A 224 -5.82 5.82 -10.20
N PHE A 225 -5.61 4.81 -9.37
CA PHE A 225 -6.61 3.80 -9.03
C PHE A 225 -6.85 3.85 -7.53
N VAL A 226 -8.11 3.94 -7.14
CA VAL A 226 -8.56 3.97 -5.74
C VAL A 226 -9.37 2.71 -5.47
N VAL A 227 -9.08 2.03 -4.38
CA VAL A 227 -9.89 0.92 -3.86
C VAL A 227 -10.81 1.48 -2.79
N SER A 228 -12.10 1.22 -2.95
CA SER A 228 -13.18 1.82 -2.17
C SER A 228 -14.30 0.82 -1.92
N ASN A 229 -15.10 0.98 -0.87
CA ASN A 229 -16.35 0.25 -0.69
C ASN A 229 -17.61 1.08 -1.03
N ARG A 230 -17.49 2.22 -1.72
CA ARG A 230 -18.63 3.07 -2.16
C ARG A 230 -19.59 2.41 -3.18
N GLY A 231 -19.37 1.14 -3.53
CA GLY A 231 -20.22 0.38 -4.46
C GLY A 231 -21.59 0.03 -3.87
N TYR A 232 -22.48 -0.55 -4.68
CA TYR A 232 -23.81 -0.99 -4.22
C TYR A 232 -23.68 -2.00 -3.07
N ASN A 233 -24.47 -1.82 -2.00
CA ASN A 233 -24.39 -2.62 -0.76
C ASN A 233 -23.00 -2.65 -0.11
N ASN A 234 -22.26 -1.53 -0.15
CA ASN A 234 -20.92 -1.40 0.42
C ASN A 234 -19.91 -2.43 -0.14
N THR A 235 -19.99 -2.69 -1.44
CA THR A 235 -19.10 -3.64 -2.12
C THR A 235 -17.76 -3.01 -2.46
N ILE A 236 -16.68 -3.78 -2.27
CA ILE A 236 -15.33 -3.40 -2.71
C ILE A 236 -15.34 -3.18 -4.22
N SER A 237 -14.89 -2.01 -4.63
CA SER A 237 -14.88 -1.49 -5.99
C SER A 237 -13.54 -0.79 -6.27
N GLN A 238 -13.04 -0.95 -7.49
CA GLN A 238 -11.85 -0.23 -7.95
C GLN A 238 -12.26 0.92 -8.86
N TYR A 239 -11.92 2.15 -8.48
CA TYR A 239 -12.22 3.37 -9.21
C TYR A 239 -10.98 3.88 -9.93
N THR A 240 -11.15 4.38 -11.15
CA THR A 240 -10.10 5.09 -11.88
C THR A 240 -10.30 6.59 -11.75
N VAL A 241 -9.24 7.28 -11.33
CA VAL A 241 -9.14 8.73 -11.23
C VAL A 241 -8.13 9.20 -12.27
N ALA A 242 -8.52 10.06 -13.20
CA ALA A 242 -7.59 10.63 -14.17
C ALA A 242 -7.06 11.99 -13.67
N TYR A 243 -5.79 12.32 -13.90
CA TYR A 243 -5.23 13.64 -13.54
C TYR A 243 -4.61 14.36 -14.73
N GLY A 244 -5.20 15.50 -15.10
CA GLY A 244 -4.68 16.43 -16.10
C GLY A 244 -5.47 16.47 -17.41
N ARG A 245 -5.43 17.65 -18.07
CA ARG A 245 -6.12 17.96 -19.33
C ARG A 245 -5.79 16.95 -20.42
N SER A 246 -6.73 16.06 -20.70
CA SER A 246 -6.73 15.19 -21.88
C SER A 246 -7.95 15.52 -22.73
N ASN A 247 -7.75 15.72 -24.03
CA ASN A 247 -8.80 15.98 -25.02
C ASN A 247 -9.71 14.76 -25.28
N LYS A 248 -9.54 13.65 -24.56
CA LYS A 248 -10.38 12.43 -24.62
C LYS A 248 -11.21 12.27 -23.34
N GLN A 249 -11.77 13.38 -22.89
CA GLN A 249 -12.33 13.61 -21.55
C GLN A 249 -13.56 12.74 -21.23
N ASP A 250 -14.33 12.33 -22.25
CA ASP A 250 -15.64 11.70 -22.06
C ASP A 250 -15.60 10.19 -21.73
N GLN A 251 -14.43 9.56 -21.67
CA GLN A 251 -14.29 8.14 -21.36
C GLN A 251 -13.91 7.83 -19.90
N TYR A 252 -13.51 8.83 -19.11
CA TYR A 252 -13.08 8.65 -17.73
C TYR A 252 -13.92 9.51 -16.80
N ASN A 253 -14.86 8.88 -16.09
CA ASN A 253 -15.94 9.55 -15.36
C ASN A 253 -15.49 10.47 -14.21
N ASN A 254 -14.23 10.43 -13.76
CA ASN A 254 -13.73 11.22 -12.64
C ASN A 254 -12.33 11.80 -12.94
N ILE A 255 -12.26 13.09 -13.23
CA ILE A 255 -11.02 13.79 -13.54
C ILE A 255 -10.62 14.66 -12.34
N ALA A 256 -9.55 14.28 -11.63
CA ALA A 256 -8.93 14.99 -10.51
C ALA A 256 -8.10 16.21 -10.94
N GLU A 257 -8.45 16.89 -12.05
CA GLU A 257 -7.75 18.09 -12.55
C GLU A 257 -7.69 19.24 -11.54
N ARG A 258 -8.49 19.16 -10.47
CA ARG A 258 -8.67 20.21 -9.47
C ARG A 258 -8.45 19.74 -8.04
N ASP A 259 -7.92 18.53 -7.83
CA ASP A 259 -7.72 18.05 -6.47
C ASP A 259 -6.54 18.77 -5.81
N SER A 260 -6.85 19.78 -5.01
CA SER A 260 -5.85 20.59 -4.31
C SER A 260 -5.04 19.77 -3.31
N GLY A 261 -5.62 18.71 -2.74
CA GLY A 261 -4.94 17.84 -1.78
C GLY A 261 -3.83 17.03 -2.43
N LEU A 262 -4.17 16.35 -3.53
CA LEU A 262 -3.22 15.59 -4.34
C LEU A 262 -2.15 16.51 -4.95
N GLN A 263 -2.55 17.68 -5.47
CA GLN A 263 -1.60 18.66 -6.00
C GLN A 263 -0.64 19.16 -4.92
N THR A 264 -1.13 19.45 -3.71
CA THR A 264 -0.29 19.87 -2.58
C THR A 264 0.72 18.78 -2.24
N ALA A 265 0.28 17.53 -2.13
CA ALA A 265 1.14 16.39 -1.85
C ALA A 265 2.22 16.16 -2.93
N MET A 266 1.91 16.46 -4.20
CA MET A 266 2.82 16.27 -5.33
C MET A 266 3.72 17.47 -5.67
N THR A 267 3.34 18.68 -5.28
CA THR A 267 4.02 19.94 -5.70
C THR A 267 5.02 20.43 -4.68
N GLU A 268 4.77 20.21 -3.39
CA GLU A 268 5.79 20.44 -2.38
C GLU A 268 6.88 19.34 -2.54
N GLY A 269 8.12 19.73 -2.86
CA GLY A 269 9.29 18.85 -2.70
C GLY A 269 9.84 18.15 -3.95
N SER A 270 10.36 18.90 -4.93
CA SER A 270 11.43 18.44 -5.82
C SER A 270 12.77 18.30 -5.06
N GLN A 271 12.78 17.58 -3.94
CA GLN A 271 13.89 17.48 -2.99
C GLN A 271 14.30 16.02 -2.79
N LYS A 272 15.61 15.80 -2.69
CA LYS A 272 16.23 14.47 -2.74
C LYS A 272 15.78 13.58 -1.57
N TYR A 273 15.41 12.35 -1.92
CA TYR A 273 15.21 11.21 -1.02
C TYR A 273 16.46 10.96 -0.17
N ALA A 274 16.29 10.64 1.12
CA ALA A 274 17.38 10.22 2.00
C ALA A 274 17.44 8.69 2.11
N ASP A 275 18.66 8.16 2.04
CA ASP A 275 18.98 6.73 2.00
C ASP A 275 18.94 6.03 3.38
N THR A 276 18.55 6.71 4.46
CA THR A 276 18.55 6.17 5.84
C THR A 276 17.18 6.28 6.51
N SER A 277 16.92 5.57 7.61
CA SER A 277 15.64 5.64 8.32
C SER A 277 15.54 6.83 9.28
N PHE A 278 14.31 7.36 9.42
CA PHE A 278 13.86 8.39 10.37
C PHE A 278 14.75 8.45 11.62
N GLU A 279 15.54 9.51 11.76
CA GLU A 279 16.33 9.76 12.97
C GLU A 279 15.40 10.44 13.99
N ASP A 280 15.39 9.91 15.21
CA ASP A 280 14.66 10.50 16.33
C ASP A 280 15.25 11.89 16.64
N GLN A 281 14.42 12.93 16.66
CA GLN A 281 14.72 14.16 17.39
C GLN A 281 14.03 14.12 18.76
#